data_AF-A0A1V9VCH7-F1
#
_entry.id   AF-A0A1V9VCH7-F1
#
_cell.length_a   1.000
_cell.length_b   1.000
_cell.length_c   1.000
_cell.angle_alpha   90.00
_cell.angle_beta   90.00
_cell.angle_gamma   90.00
#
_symmetry.space_group_name_H-M   'P 1'
#
loop_
_entity.id
_entity.type
_entity.pdbx_description
1 polymer ?
#
loop_
_entity_poly.entity_id
_entity_poly.type
_entity_poly.pdbx_seq_one_letter_code
_entity_poly.pdbx_strand_id
1 'polypeptide(L)' 'MKFVGAHVSASGGVFNAPKNAVEIGAKAFALFTKNQRQWSAKALDNKTIDLWFKELEKSKIEPKHILPHDSYLINLGHP' A
#
# COMPACT_ATOMS: atom_id res chain seq x y z
N MET A 1 -14.86 8.68 -14.87
CA MET A 1 -15.13 7.47 -14.07
C MET A 1 -14.63 7.69 -12.66
N LYS A 2 -15.35 7.26 -11.62
CA LYS A 2 -14.88 7.39 -10.22
C LYS A 2 -14.06 6.16 -9.82
N PHE A 3 -12.99 6.38 -9.07
CA PHE A 3 -12.16 5.33 -8.50
C PHE A 3 -12.41 5.29 -7.00
N VAL A 4 -12.92 4.16 -6.53
CA VAL A 4 -13.40 4.00 -5.16
C VAL A 4 -12.79 2.73 -4.59
N GLY A 5 -12.37 2.81 -3.33
CA GLY A 5 -11.94 1.67 -2.53
C GLY A 5 -11.66 2.11 -1.10
N ALA A 6 -10.81 1.36 -0.41
CA ALA A 6 -10.54 1.54 1.01
C ALA A 6 -9.04 1.65 1.31
N HIS A 7 -8.72 2.08 2.53
CA HIS A 7 -7.41 1.84 3.09
C HIS A 7 -7.33 0.37 3.54
N VAL A 8 -6.61 -0.46 2.80
CA VAL A 8 -6.56 -1.91 3.01
C VAL A 8 -5.30 -2.33 3.78
N SER A 9 -5.38 -3.50 4.42
CA SER A 9 -4.26 -4.05 5.18
C SER A 9 -3.10 -4.48 4.26
N ALA A 10 -1.87 -4.17 4.68
CA ALA A 10 -0.62 -4.66 4.09
C ALA A 10 0.08 -5.67 5.03
N SER A 11 -0.64 -6.22 6.01
CA SER A 11 -0.08 -7.18 6.98
C SER A 11 0.45 -8.42 6.25
N GLY A 12 1.60 -8.93 6.70
CA GLY A 12 2.31 -10.02 6.04
C GLY A 12 3.06 -9.63 4.76
N GLY A 13 2.96 -8.36 4.32
CA GLY A 13 3.70 -7.82 3.18
C GLY A 13 2.86 -6.88 2.32
N VAL A 14 3.48 -5.83 1.77
CA VAL A 14 2.81 -4.81 0.94
C VAL A 14 2.09 -5.40 -0.29
N PHE A 15 2.59 -6.51 -0.82
CA PHE A 15 1.98 -7.27 -1.93
C PHE A 15 0.60 -7.87 -1.58
N ASN A 16 0.18 -7.88 -0.32
CA ASN A 16 -1.17 -8.28 0.06
C ASN A 16 -2.20 -7.17 -0.13
N ALA A 17 -1.79 -5.90 -0.17
CA ALA A 17 -2.73 -4.78 -0.34
C ALA A 17 -3.49 -4.83 -1.69
N PRO A 18 -2.85 -5.09 -2.85
CA PRO A 18 -3.57 -5.28 -4.11
C PRO A 18 -4.60 -6.43 -4.05
N LYS A 19 -4.26 -7.55 -3.39
CA LYS A 19 -5.19 -8.69 -3.22
C LYS A 19 -6.42 -8.29 -2.41
N ASN A 20 -6.19 -7.68 -1.25
CA ASN A 20 -7.24 -7.24 -0.35
C ASN A 20 -8.15 -6.19 -1.02
N ALA A 21 -7.59 -5.33 -1.87
CA ALA A 21 -8.38 -4.38 -2.66
C ALA A 21 -9.29 -5.07 -3.68
N VAL A 22 -8.78 -6.10 -4.37
CA VAL A 22 -9.57 -6.89 -5.32
C VAL A 22 -10.69 -7.67 -4.63
N GLU A 23 -10.42 -8.27 -3.48
CA GLU A 23 -11.41 -9.04 -2.70
C GLU A 23 -12.65 -8.22 -2.33
N ILE A 24 -12.49 -6.91 -2.10
CA ILE A 24 -13.60 -5.99 -1.80
C ILE A 24 -14.18 -5.30 -3.05
N GLY A 25 -13.76 -5.68 -4.25
CA GLY A 25 -14.22 -5.08 -5.51
C GLY A 25 -13.75 -3.64 -5.74
N ALA A 26 -12.65 -3.23 -5.12
CA ALA A 26 -12.14 -1.87 -5.22
C ALA A 26 -11.50 -1.57 -6.59
N LYS A 27 -11.55 -0.29 -6.98
CA LYS A 27 -10.90 0.26 -8.20
C LYS A 27 -9.73 1.20 -7.87
N ALA A 28 -9.52 1.48 -6.59
CA ALA A 28 -8.43 2.26 -6.01
C ALA A 28 -8.18 1.73 -4.59
N PHE A 29 -7.01 1.97 -4.01
CA PHE A 29 -6.79 1.66 -2.60
C PHE A 29 -5.72 2.53 -1.97
N ALA A 30 -5.73 2.61 -0.65
CA ALA A 30 -4.67 3.19 0.16
C ALA A 30 -4.00 2.10 1.02
N LEU A 31 -2.77 2.34 1.43
CA LEU A 31 -1.98 1.46 2.29
C LEU A 31 -0.89 2.24 3.03
N PHE A 32 -0.40 1.65 4.12
CA PHE A 32 0.93 1.96 4.64
C PHE A 32 1.97 1.10 3.92
N THR A 33 3.10 1.68 3.53
CA THR A 33 4.20 0.95 2.89
C THR A 33 5.14 0.30 3.90
N LYS A 34 5.09 0.75 5.17
CA LYS A 34 5.90 0.25 6.30
C LYS A 34 5.11 0.36 7.61
N ASN A 35 5.63 -0.24 8.69
CA ASN A 35 5.05 -0.13 10.03
C ASN A 35 5.10 1.32 10.54
N GLN A 36 3.94 1.91 10.80
CA GLN A 36 3.72 3.29 11.22
C GLN A 36 4.04 3.56 12.71
N ARG A 37 4.47 2.55 13.48
CA ARG A 37 4.78 2.66 14.91
C ARG A 37 6.27 2.80 15.22
N GLN A 38 7.12 2.90 14.21
CA GLN A 38 8.57 2.98 14.35
C GLN A 38 9.17 4.01 13.39
N TRP A 39 10.28 4.64 13.79
CA TRP A 39 11.01 5.60 12.96
C TRP A 39 11.84 4.93 11.87
N SER A 40 12.51 3.83 12.23
CA SER A 40 13.38 3.10 11.33
C SER A 40 12.66 1.88 10.80
N ALA A 41 12.64 1.72 9.49
CA ALA A 41 12.03 0.57 8.85
C ALA A 41 12.96 0.02 7.77
N LYS A 42 13.05 -1.32 7.72
CA LYS A 42 13.92 -2.04 6.79
C LYS A 42 13.62 -1.62 5.35
N ALA A 43 14.64 -1.67 4.49
CA ALA A 43 14.43 -1.57 3.05
C ALA A 43 13.51 -2.70 2.58
N LEU A 44 12.70 -2.41 1.55
CA LEU A 44 11.97 -3.48 0.86
C LEU A 44 12.99 -4.31 0.08
N ASP A 45 12.99 -5.62 0.28
CA ASP A 45 13.85 -6.52 -0.49
C ASP A 45 13.27 -6.77 -1.89
N ASN A 46 14.12 -7.23 -2.82
CA ASN A 46 13.73 -7.49 -4.21
C ASN A 46 12.56 -8.48 -4.30
N LYS A 47 12.55 -9.52 -3.46
CA LYS A 47 11.47 -10.52 -3.44
C LYS A 47 10.11 -9.88 -3.12
N THR A 48 10.08 -8.94 -2.17
CA THR A 48 8.88 -8.20 -1.78
C THR A 48 8.40 -7.28 -2.92
N ILE A 49 9.35 -6.63 -3.60
CA ILE A 49 9.07 -5.74 -4.74
C ILE A 49 8.54 -6.55 -5.94
N ASP A 50 9.15 -7.69 -6.26
CA ASP A 50 8.70 -8.58 -7.33
C ASP A 50 7.26 -9.09 -7.07
N LEU A 51 6.97 -9.48 -5.82
CA LEU A 51 5.62 -9.87 -5.42
C LEU A 51 4.64 -8.70 -5.51
N TRP A 52 5.04 -7.48 -5.15
CA TRP A 52 4.20 -6.29 -5.27
C TRP A 52 3.76 -6.07 -6.71
N PHE A 53 4.71 -6.03 -7.65
CA PHE A 53 4.38 -5.78 -9.05
C PHE A 53 3.55 -6.91 -9.65
N LYS A 54 3.83 -8.17 -9.31
CA LYS A 54 3.02 -9.32 -9.73
C LYS A 54 1.56 -9.23 -9.26
N GLU A 55 1.33 -8.86 -8.01
CA GLU A 55 -0.03 -8.76 -7.45
C GLU A 55 -0.74 -7.49 -7.93
N LEU A 56 0.00 -6.41 -8.15
CA LEU A 56 -0.54 -5.19 -8.75
C LEU A 56 -1.01 -5.43 -10.18
N GLU A 57 -0.21 -6.11 -11.01
CA GLU A 57 -0.58 -6.47 -12.38
C GLU A 57 -1.87 -7.30 -12.41
N LYS A 58 -1.97 -8.34 -11.55
CA LYS A 58 -3.18 -9.16 -11.41
C LYS A 58 -4.42 -8.35 -11.00
N SER A 59 -4.24 -7.33 -10.16
CA SER A 59 -5.34 -6.50 -9.67
C SER A 59 -5.98 -5.62 -10.75
N LYS A 60 -5.23 -5.31 -11.81
CA LYS A 60 -5.61 -4.34 -12.87
C LYS A 60 -5.86 -2.92 -12.34
N ILE A 61 -5.50 -2.62 -11.09
CA ILE A 61 -5.54 -1.28 -10.53
C ILE A 61 -4.27 -0.54 -10.98
N GLU A 62 -4.46 0.58 -11.68
CA GLU A 62 -3.32 1.37 -12.15
C GLU A 62 -2.63 2.13 -11.00
N PRO A 63 -1.30 2.36 -11.06
CA PRO A 63 -0.56 3.07 -10.01
C PRO A 63 -1.15 4.45 -9.64
N LYS A 64 -1.73 5.16 -10.60
CA LYS A 64 -2.42 6.46 -10.40
C LYS A 64 -3.67 6.39 -9.52
N HIS A 65 -4.09 5.19 -9.11
CA HIS A 65 -5.26 4.93 -8.25
C HIS A 65 -4.86 4.33 -6.90
N ILE A 66 -3.57 4.39 -6.58
CA ILE A 66 -3.02 3.97 -5.30
C ILE A 66 -2.64 5.24 -4.53
N LEU A 67 -3.09 5.37 -3.29
CA LEU A 67 -2.81 6.51 -2.43
C LEU A 67 -2.06 6.04 -1.17
N PRO A 68 -0.72 5.91 -1.20
CA PRO A 68 0.05 5.58 -0.02
C PRO A 68 -0.15 6.62 1.09
N HIS A 69 -0.32 6.16 2.32
CA HIS A 69 -0.40 7.02 3.49
C HIS A 69 0.88 6.87 4.30
N ASP A 70 1.40 7.98 4.82
CA ASP A 70 2.62 7.99 5.63
C ASP A 70 2.31 7.74 7.11
N SER A 71 3.36 7.47 7.89
CA SER A 71 3.30 7.24 9.33
C SER A 71 2.71 8.44 10.07
N TYR A 72 1.84 8.15 11.05
CA TYR A 72 1.31 9.17 11.96
C TYR A 72 2.38 9.75 12.91
N LEU A 73 3.57 9.14 12.99
CA LEU A 73 4.68 9.69 13.75
C LEU A 73 5.29 10.93 13.08
N ILE A 74 5.14 11.08 11.77
CA ILE A 74 5.77 12.17 11.04
C ILE A 74 5.05 13.49 11.34
N ASN A 75 5.82 14.42 11.88
CA ASN A 75 5.42 15.81 12.06
C ASN A 75 6.45 16.72 11.37
N LEU A 76 6.14 17.14 10.14
CA LEU A 76 7.01 18.04 9.37
C LEU A 76 7.05 19.48 9.91
N GLY A 77 6.18 19.81 10.88
CA GLY A 77 6.14 21.10 11.56
C GLY A 77 6.60 21.03 13.02
N HIS A 78 7.36 19.99 13.41
CA HIS A 78 7.94 19.94 14.75
C HIS A 78 8.90 21.14 14.95
N PRO A 79 8.84 21.86 16.08
CA PRO A 79 9.73 23.00 16.38
C PRO A 79 11.21 22.61 16.43
#